data_AF-A0A2E8PTY3-F1
#
_entry.id   AF-A0A2E8PTY3-F1
#
_cell.length_a   1.000
_cell.length_b   1.000
_cell.length_c   1.000
_cell.angle_alpha   90.00
_cell.angle_beta   90.00
_cell.angle_gamma   90.00
#
_symmetry.space_group_name_H-M   'P 1'
#
loop_
_entity.id
_entity.type
_entity.pdbx_description
1 polymer ?
#
loop_
_entity_poly.entity_id
_entity_poly.type
_entity_poly.pdbx_seq_one_letter_code
_entity_poly.pdbx_strand_id
1 'polypeptide(L)'
;MNVGPVYQKPESPGYEPGPENTVHILYRVEPETSFEQAASETFDLVLQAQKEYPGWARVLYLEINGHTGTQFGFDGDFFEFQQEYLQGFLGPYLSGLDLPLLSVFNPRPQKNDLPDKIEIDGPAPGGFPFPMGHSSSEGKNQNH
;
A
#
# COMPACT_ATOMS: atom_id res chain seq x y z
N MET A 1 4.19 -27.06 -5.46
CA MET A 1 4.01 -25.59 -5.38
C MET A 1 2.74 -25.36 -4.60
N ASN A 2 2.86 -24.77 -3.41
CA ASN A 2 1.68 -24.42 -2.62
C ASN A 2 1.20 -23.08 -3.16
N VAL A 3 0.25 -23.12 -4.10
CA VAL A 3 -0.51 -21.92 -4.45
C VAL A 3 -1.38 -21.66 -3.23
N GLY A 4 -1.04 -20.64 -2.44
CA GLY A 4 -1.92 -20.20 -1.35
C GLY A 4 -3.32 -19.90 -1.88
N PRO A 5 -4.33 -19.74 -1.00
CA PRO A 5 -5.68 -19.41 -1.43
C PRO A 5 -5.62 -18.25 -2.43
N VAL A 6 -6.00 -18.53 -3.67
CA VAL A 6 -6.20 -17.50 -4.70
C VAL A 6 -7.48 -16.81 -4.28
N TYR A 7 -7.35 -15.89 -3.33
CA TYR A 7 -8.44 -15.02 -2.92
C TYR A 7 -8.98 -14.34 -4.18
N GLN A 8 -10.28 -14.51 -4.43
CA GLN A 8 -10.91 -13.98 -5.62
C GLN A 8 -10.92 -12.45 -5.51
N LYS A 9 -10.19 -11.77 -6.41
CA LYS A 9 -10.20 -10.32 -6.53
C LYS A 9 -11.67 -9.85 -6.74
N PRO A 10 -12.12 -8.80 -6.04
CA PRO A 10 -13.44 -8.22 -6.25
C PRO A 10 -13.67 -7.83 -7.72
N GLU A 11 -14.93 -7.86 -8.18
CA GLU A 11 -15.27 -7.47 -9.55
C GLU A 11 -15.32 -5.93 -9.74
N SER A 12 -15.50 -5.19 -8.65
CA SER A 12 -15.64 -3.73 -8.64
C SER A 12 -14.87 -3.07 -7.49
N PRO A 13 -14.40 -1.81 -7.65
CA PRO A 13 -13.72 -1.08 -6.59
C PRO A 13 -14.56 -0.95 -5.31
N GLY A 14 -13.89 -0.95 -4.16
CA GLY A 14 -14.51 -0.96 -2.83
C GLY A 14 -13.97 -2.10 -1.97
N TYR A 15 -14.79 -2.62 -1.06
CA TYR A 15 -14.46 -3.81 -0.29
C TYR A 15 -15.66 -4.74 -0.14
N GLU A 16 -15.38 -6.03 -0.05
CA GLU A 16 -16.38 -7.08 0.18
C GLU A 16 -15.82 -8.18 1.09
N PRO A 17 -16.68 -8.85 1.88
CA PRO A 17 -16.26 -9.98 2.70
C PRO A 17 -15.89 -11.18 1.83
N GLY A 18 -14.78 -11.84 2.15
CA GLY A 18 -14.32 -13.07 1.55
C GLY A 18 -14.44 -14.29 2.49
N PRO A 19 -13.92 -15.46 2.07
CA PRO A 19 -13.87 -16.66 2.90
C PRO A 19 -13.03 -16.47 4.17
N GLU A 20 -13.26 -17.30 5.19
CA GLU A 20 -12.36 -17.42 6.36
C GLU A 20 -12.09 -16.10 7.11
N ASN A 21 -13.10 -15.24 7.25
CA ASN A 21 -12.98 -13.93 7.90
C ASN A 21 -11.92 -13.03 7.21
N THR A 22 -11.96 -12.97 5.89
CA THR A 22 -11.20 -11.99 5.10
C THR A 22 -12.10 -10.87 4.60
N VAL A 23 -11.50 -9.70 4.37
CA VAL A 23 -12.08 -8.60 3.60
C VAL A 23 -11.16 -8.35 2.41
N HIS A 24 -11.73 -8.39 1.21
CA HIS A 24 -11.02 -8.12 -0.02
C HIS A 24 -11.30 -6.68 -0.44
N ILE A 25 -10.23 -5.90 -0.62
CA ILE A 25 -10.29 -4.48 -0.92
C ILE A 25 -9.74 -4.29 -2.33
N LEU A 26 -10.53 -3.77 -3.27
CA LEU A 26 -10.07 -3.39 -4.60
C LEU A 26 -10.03 -1.88 -4.72
N TYR A 27 -8.84 -1.35 -4.99
CA TYR A 27 -8.66 0.04 -5.37
C TYR A 27 -8.20 0.14 -6.82
N ARG A 28 -8.79 1.09 -7.56
CA ARG A 28 -8.44 1.37 -8.95
C ARG A 28 -8.01 2.81 -9.07
N VAL A 29 -6.78 2.99 -9.55
CA VAL A 29 -6.23 4.29 -9.93
C VAL A 29 -6.64 4.57 -11.38
N GLU A 30 -7.24 5.73 -11.61
CA GLU A 30 -7.51 6.28 -12.94
C GLU A 30 -6.48 7.36 -13.32
N PRO A 31 -6.28 7.70 -14.61
CA PRO A 31 -5.21 8.60 -15.06
C PRO A 31 -5.20 10.00 -14.42
N GLU A 32 -6.35 10.47 -13.93
CA GLU A 32 -6.53 11.74 -13.23
C GLU A 32 -6.26 11.65 -11.71
N THR A 33 -6.01 10.46 -11.19
CA THR A 33 -5.82 10.21 -9.76
C THR A 33 -4.45 10.70 -9.37
N SER A 34 -4.40 11.67 -8.45
CA SER A 34 -3.14 12.08 -7.82
C SER A 34 -2.69 11.05 -6.79
N PHE A 35 -1.40 11.09 -6.44
CA PHE A 35 -0.85 10.30 -5.35
C PHE A 35 -1.65 10.49 -4.05
N GLU A 36 -1.95 11.74 -3.68
CA GLU A 36 -2.58 12.09 -2.40
C GLU A 36 -4.01 11.55 -2.32
N GLN A 37 -4.74 11.59 -3.44
CA GLN A 37 -6.06 10.97 -3.55
C GLN A 37 -5.96 9.46 -3.35
N ALA A 38 -5.06 8.79 -4.07
CA ALA A 38 -4.87 7.35 -3.96
C ALA A 38 -4.47 6.91 -2.54
N ALA A 39 -3.58 7.66 -1.90
CA ALA A 39 -3.16 7.42 -0.53
C ALA A 39 -4.34 7.58 0.46
N SER A 40 -5.11 8.66 0.35
CA SER A 40 -6.25 8.91 1.24
C SER A 40 -7.33 7.85 1.07
N GLU A 41 -7.70 7.55 -0.16
CA GLU A 41 -8.79 6.63 -0.47
C GLU A 41 -8.46 5.19 -0.09
N THR A 42 -7.23 4.73 -0.32
CA THR A 42 -6.81 3.39 0.13
C THR A 42 -6.76 3.29 1.65
N PHE A 43 -6.32 4.34 2.35
CA PHE A 43 -6.37 4.36 3.81
C PHE A 43 -7.81 4.26 4.32
N ASP A 44 -8.72 5.06 3.75
CA ASP A 44 -10.13 5.06 4.12
C ASP A 44 -10.76 3.69 3.89
N LEU A 45 -10.48 3.02 2.77
CA LEU A 45 -10.98 1.66 2.50
C LEU A 45 -10.52 0.66 3.57
N VAL A 46 -9.24 0.70 3.98
CA VAL A 46 -8.71 -0.19 5.03
C VAL A 46 -9.32 0.14 6.39
N LEU A 47 -9.50 1.43 6.70
CA LEU A 47 -10.14 1.88 7.93
C LEU A 47 -11.60 1.43 8.00
N GLN A 48 -12.36 1.58 6.92
CA GLN A 48 -13.75 1.11 6.86
C GLN A 48 -13.83 -0.41 6.98
N ALA A 49 -12.98 -1.15 6.27
CA ALA A 49 -12.90 -2.60 6.40
C ALA A 49 -12.65 -3.05 7.85
N GLN A 50 -11.76 -2.37 8.58
CA GLN A 50 -11.51 -2.66 10.00
C GLN A 50 -12.68 -2.26 10.91
N LYS A 51 -13.43 -1.20 10.58
CA LYS A 51 -14.61 -0.78 11.35
C LYS A 51 -15.78 -1.75 11.18
N GLU A 52 -16.04 -2.18 9.94
CA GLU A 52 -17.16 -3.07 9.62
C GLU A 52 -16.86 -4.54 9.94
N TYR A 53 -15.60 -4.96 9.79
CA TYR A 53 -15.16 -6.34 10.04
C TYR A 53 -13.94 -6.35 10.98
N PRO A 54 -14.14 -6.09 12.28
CA PRO A 54 -13.03 -5.93 13.22
C PRO A 54 -12.14 -7.18 13.31
N GLY A 55 -10.86 -6.98 13.03
CA GLY A 55 -9.84 -8.03 13.14
C GLY A 55 -9.83 -9.07 12.02
N TRP A 56 -10.72 -8.94 11.03
CA TRP A 56 -10.69 -9.79 9.83
C TRP A 56 -9.46 -9.48 8.98
N ALA A 57 -8.90 -10.52 8.36
CA ALA A 57 -7.72 -10.38 7.52
C ALA A 57 -8.02 -9.50 6.29
N ARG A 58 -7.18 -8.51 6.00
CA ARG A 58 -7.40 -7.58 4.87
C ARG A 58 -6.44 -7.86 3.74
N VAL A 59 -6.97 -8.10 2.54
CA VAL A 59 -6.19 -8.26 1.30
C VAL A 59 -6.52 -7.11 0.37
N LEU A 60 -5.52 -6.30 0.00
CA LEU A 60 -5.69 -5.18 -0.92
C LEU A 60 -5.18 -5.56 -2.31
N TYR A 61 -6.02 -5.29 -3.30
CA TYR A 61 -5.75 -5.44 -4.73
C TYR A 61 -5.67 -4.05 -5.34
N LEU A 62 -4.64 -3.82 -6.14
CA LEU A 62 -4.45 -2.57 -6.86
C LEU A 62 -4.58 -2.78 -8.36
N GLU A 63 -5.39 -1.94 -8.99
CA GLU A 63 -5.40 -1.75 -10.43
C GLU A 63 -4.91 -0.34 -10.75
N ILE A 64 -4.08 -0.19 -11.78
CA ILE A 64 -3.61 1.12 -12.24
C ILE A 64 -3.91 1.24 -13.73
N ASN A 65 -4.79 2.20 -14.06
CA ASN A 65 -5.05 2.63 -15.41
C ASN A 65 -4.24 3.92 -15.68
N GLY A 66 -3.36 3.89 -16.67
CA GLY A 66 -2.49 5.04 -16.96
C GLY A 66 -1.21 5.02 -16.12
N HIS A 67 -0.76 6.21 -15.69
CA HIS A 67 0.45 6.41 -14.88
C HIS A 67 1.68 5.65 -15.37
N THR A 68 1.88 5.67 -16.70
CA THR A 68 2.96 4.92 -17.35
C THR A 68 4.26 5.71 -17.32
N GLY A 69 5.37 5.03 -17.02
CA GLY A 69 6.69 5.64 -16.99
C GLY A 69 7.82 4.64 -17.10
N THR A 70 9.05 5.07 -16.79
CA THR A 70 10.26 4.27 -16.99
C THR A 70 10.61 3.38 -15.81
N GLN A 71 10.00 3.59 -14.63
CA GLN A 71 10.24 2.81 -13.42
C GLN A 71 9.33 1.58 -13.41
N PHE A 72 9.80 0.50 -14.03
CA PHE A 72 9.05 -0.76 -14.16
C PHE A 72 7.69 -0.61 -14.86
N GLY A 73 7.57 0.39 -15.74
CA GLY A 73 6.34 0.69 -16.46
C GLY A 73 5.46 1.77 -15.82
N PHE A 74 5.82 2.28 -14.64
CA PHE A 74 5.07 3.32 -13.93
C PHE A 74 5.81 4.66 -13.90
N ASP A 75 5.06 5.75 -13.78
CA ASP A 75 5.60 7.06 -13.40
C ASP A 75 6.11 7.04 -11.93
N GLY A 76 6.82 8.10 -11.53
CA GLY A 76 7.44 8.15 -10.21
C GLY A 76 6.44 8.03 -9.07
N ASP A 77 5.33 8.76 -9.18
CA ASP A 77 4.30 8.82 -8.14
C ASP A 77 3.68 7.44 -7.90
N PHE A 78 3.30 6.72 -8.96
CA PHE A 78 2.66 5.42 -8.81
C PHE A 78 3.62 4.24 -8.65
N PHE A 79 4.91 4.45 -8.91
CA PHE A 79 5.96 3.56 -8.41
C PHE A 79 6.11 3.70 -6.88
N GLU A 80 6.22 4.93 -6.37
CA GLU A 80 6.33 5.22 -4.94
C GLU A 80 5.07 4.82 -4.16
N PHE A 81 3.89 5.03 -4.73
CA PHE A 81 2.62 4.60 -4.15
C PHE A 81 2.62 3.10 -3.84
N GLN A 82 3.11 2.28 -4.77
CA GLN A 82 3.17 0.83 -4.59
C GLN A 82 4.26 0.39 -3.60
N GLN A 83 5.45 0.98 -3.66
CA GLN A 83 6.62 0.51 -2.89
C GLN A 83 6.73 1.13 -1.50
N GLU A 84 6.56 2.44 -1.39
CA GLU A 84 6.76 3.16 -0.14
C GLU A 84 5.45 3.24 0.65
N TYR A 85 4.37 3.68 0.00
CA TYR A 85 3.10 3.89 0.69
C TYR A 85 2.38 2.57 0.98
N LEU A 86 2.00 1.79 -0.04
CA LEU A 86 1.20 0.58 0.17
C LEU A 86 1.97 -0.51 0.92
N GLN A 87 3.24 -0.75 0.59
CA GLN A 87 4.03 -1.78 1.28
C GLN A 87 4.64 -1.29 2.59
N GLY A 88 5.24 -0.08 2.60
CA GLY A 88 5.93 0.45 3.77
C GLY A 88 4.98 0.96 4.85
N PHE A 89 4.06 1.85 4.48
CA PHE A 89 3.15 2.49 5.43
C PHE A 89 1.88 1.68 5.70
N LEU A 90 1.16 1.24 4.66
CA LEU A 90 -0.13 0.57 4.81
C LEU A 90 0.01 -0.93 5.06
N GLY A 91 1.10 -1.54 4.59
CA GLY A 91 1.39 -2.97 4.68
C GLY A 91 1.23 -3.59 6.07
N PRO A 92 1.68 -2.94 7.17
CA PRO A 92 1.45 -3.43 8.52
C PRO A 92 -0.02 -3.67 8.90
N TYR A 93 -0.97 -2.98 8.27
CA TYR A 93 -2.41 -3.09 8.54
C TYR A 93 -3.12 -4.09 7.62
N LEU A 94 -2.39 -4.68 6.67
CA LEU A 94 -2.87 -5.63 5.68
C LEU A 94 -2.26 -7.02 5.94
N SER A 95 -3.01 -8.06 5.59
CA SER A 95 -2.54 -9.44 5.56
C SER A 95 -1.94 -9.81 4.20
N GLY A 96 -2.35 -9.11 3.13
CA GLY A 96 -1.81 -9.33 1.78
C GLY A 96 -2.01 -8.13 0.87
N LEU A 97 -1.15 -8.06 -0.14
CA LEU A 97 -1.13 -7.06 -1.21
C LEU A 97 -1.00 -7.79 -2.54
N ASP A 98 -1.85 -7.44 -3.51
CA ASP A 98 -1.73 -7.84 -4.90
C ASP A 98 -1.59 -6.58 -5.76
N LEU A 99 -0.34 -6.22 -6.07
CA LEU A 99 0.01 -4.99 -6.75
C LEU A 99 0.52 -5.32 -8.17
N PRO A 100 0.35 -4.40 -9.14
CA PRO A 100 0.95 -4.55 -10.47
C PRO A 100 2.47 -4.83 -10.44
N LEU A 101 3.20 -4.26 -9.47
CA LEU A 101 4.63 -4.55 -9.29
C LEU A 101 4.92 -5.93 -8.69
N LEU A 102 4.08 -6.40 -7.76
CA LEU A 102 4.30 -7.64 -7.01
C LEU A 102 3.08 -8.02 -6.15
N SER A 103 2.95 -9.30 -5.86
CA SER A 103 2.00 -9.82 -4.86
C SER A 103 2.75 -10.38 -3.65
N VAL A 104 2.38 -9.95 -2.44
CA VAL A 104 3.03 -10.35 -1.18
C VAL A 104 2.02 -10.58 -0.06
N PHE A 105 2.36 -11.52 0.82
CA PHE A 105 1.67 -11.68 2.11
C PHE A 105 2.48 -11.01 3.21
N ASN A 106 1.78 -10.41 4.18
CA ASN A 106 2.43 -9.89 5.36
C ASN A 106 2.92 -11.07 6.23
N PRO A 107 4.23 -11.24 6.45
CA PRO A 107 4.76 -12.35 7.24
C PRO A 107 4.52 -12.16 8.75
N ARG A 108 4.02 -10.98 9.16
CA ARG A 108 3.67 -10.66 10.55
C ARG A 108 2.15 -10.60 10.71
N PRO A 109 1.62 -10.79 11.92
CA PRO A 109 0.22 -10.49 12.18
C PRO A 109 -0.11 -9.05 11.79
N GLN A 110 -1.19 -8.86 11.03
CA GLN A 110 -1.67 -7.53 10.68
C GLN A 110 -2.02 -6.73 11.95
N LYS A 111 -1.78 -5.44 11.91
CA LYS A 111 -2.22 -4.48 12.92
C LYS A 111 -3.69 -4.10 12.70
N ASN A 112 -4.40 -3.89 13.80
CA ASN A 112 -5.83 -3.54 13.81
C ASN A 112 -6.08 -2.16 14.43
N ASP A 113 -5.05 -1.55 15.01
CA ASP A 113 -5.02 -0.22 15.61
C ASP A 113 -4.72 0.85 14.56
N LEU A 114 -5.59 0.99 13.56
CA LEU A 114 -5.50 2.08 12.59
C LEU A 114 -5.80 3.43 13.27
N PRO A 115 -5.09 4.52 12.92
CA PRO A 115 -5.50 5.85 13.35
C PRO A 115 -6.82 6.26 12.70
N ASP A 116 -7.55 7.22 13.29
CA ASP A 116 -8.82 7.69 12.74
C ASP A 116 -8.67 8.51 11.45
N LYS A 117 -7.48 9.09 11.25
CA LYS A 117 -7.11 9.90 10.08
C LYS A 117 -5.60 9.88 9.89
N ILE A 118 -5.17 10.16 8.66
CA ILE A 118 -3.78 10.41 8.31
C ILE A 118 -3.68 11.79 7.65
N GLU A 119 -2.53 12.43 7.79
CA GLU A 119 -2.18 13.60 7.00
C GLU A 119 -1.18 13.14 5.94
N ILE A 120 -1.53 13.35 4.67
CA ILE A 120 -0.69 12.95 3.54
C ILE A 120 -0.01 14.21 3.05
N ASP A 121 1.26 14.35 3.43
CA ASP A 121 2.16 15.24 2.75
C ASP A 121 2.60 14.51 1.47
N GLY A 122 2.31 15.09 0.30
CA GLY A 122 2.74 14.56 -0.98
C GLY A 122 4.24 14.31 -1.04
N PRO A 123 4.74 13.56 -2.03
CA PRO A 123 6.17 13.30 -2.13
C PRO A 123 6.94 14.62 -2.10
N ALA A 124 7.84 14.75 -1.12
CA ALA A 124 8.78 15.86 -1.11
C ALA A 124 9.56 15.83 -2.44
N PRO A 125 10.04 16.97 -2.97
CA PRO A 125 10.98 16.93 -4.09
C PRO A 125 12.23 16.15 -3.66
N GLY A 126 12.27 14.85 -4.01
CA GLY A 126 13.25 13.88 -3.50
C GLY A 126 12.69 12.57 -2.90
N GLY A 127 11.37 12.35 -2.88
CA GLY A 127 10.72 11.11 -2.39
C GLY A 127 10.26 11.18 -0.93
N PHE A 128 9.41 10.23 -0.52
CA PHE A 128 8.85 10.15 0.84
C PHE A 128 9.94 10.11 1.93
N PRO A 129 9.85 10.95 2.99
CA PRO A 129 10.79 10.95 4.10
C PRO A 129 10.44 9.86 5.12
N PHE A 130 10.33 8.59 4.69
CA PHE A 130 10.48 7.51 5.66
C PHE A 130 11.98 7.26 5.82
N PRO A 131 12.51 7.16 7.05
CA PRO A 131 13.90 6.78 7.26
C PRO A 131 14.06 5.32 6.86
N MET A 132 14.25 5.06 5.57
CA MET A 132 14.95 3.86 5.13
C MET A 132 16.32 3.95 5.78
N GLY A 133 16.57 3.07 6.75
CA GLY A 133 17.82 2.97 7.48
C GLY A 133 18.97 2.54 6.57
N HIS A 134 19.33 3.36 5.59
CA HIS A 134 20.69 3.44 5.11
C HIS A 134 21.43 4.33 6.09
N SER A 135 22.08 3.67 7.05
CA SER A 135 23.23 4.23 7.74
C SER A 135 24.27 4.61 6.68
N SER A 136 24.13 5.78 6.07
CA SER A 136 25.26 6.47 5.46
C SER A 136 26.16 6.90 6.60
N SER A 137 27.11 6.04 6.94
CA SER A 137 28.31 6.45 7.64
C SER A 137 29.08 7.39 6.72
N GLU A 138 28.68 8.67 6.69
CA GLU A 138 29.53 9.72 6.14
C GLU A 138 30.70 9.92 7.11
N GLY A 139 31.90 9.75 6.55
CA GLY A 139 33.15 9.73 7.26
C GLY A 139 33.40 11.02 8.02
N LYS A 140 33.86 10.85 9.26
CA LYS A 140 34.62 11.89 9.95
C LYS A 140 35.92 12.13 9.20
N ASN A 141 35.94 13.09 8.28
CA ASN A 141 37.15 13.84 7.96
C ASN A 141 37.17 15.09 8.85
N GLN A 142 37.77 14.94 10.03
CA GLN A 142 38.22 16.10 10.80
C GLN A 142 39.67 16.39 10.40
N ASN A 143 39.84 17.46 9.62
CA ASN A 143 41.10 18.17 9.52
C ASN A 143 41.30 18.98 10.81
N HIS A 144 42.24 18.56 11.66
CA HIS A 144 43.21 19.45 12.31
C HIS A 144 44.34 18.64 12.94
#